data_AF-A0A9D5FS85-F1
#
_entry.id   AF-A0A9D5FS85-F1
#
_cell.length_a   1.000
_cell.length_b   1.000
_cell.length_c   1.000
_cell.angle_alpha   90.00
_cell.angle_beta   90.00
_cell.angle_gamma   90.00
#
_symmetry.space_group_name_H-M   'P 1'
#
loop_
_entity.id
_entity.type
_entity.pdbx_description
1 polymer ?
#
loop_
_entity_poly.entity_id
_entity_poly.type
_entity_poly.pdbx_seq_one_letter_code
_entity_poly.pdbx_strand_id
1 'polypeptide(L)'
;MSQELRVEFKMVVAGRRPAPQPKADPTTRTERRRQDRAARRARNLALAYYIDKLVRSGEVADLAAVARLCGVSRARVSKIVSLLDAAGAELDTATKSHLKISHLS
;
A
#
# COMPACT_ATOMS: atom_id res chain seq x y z
N MET A 1 -53.41 16.02 -24.28
CA MET A 1 -52.12 16.68 -24.52
C MET A 1 -51.02 15.69 -24.16
N SER A 2 -50.44 15.01 -25.15
CA SER A 2 -49.38 14.03 -24.92
C SER A 2 -48.06 14.69 -25.28
N GLN A 3 -47.19 14.91 -24.29
CA GLN A 3 -45.85 15.42 -24.54
C GLN A 3 -44.91 14.24 -24.80
N GLU A 4 -44.21 14.27 -25.94
CA GLU A 4 -43.26 13.24 -26.32
C GLU A 4 -41.93 13.49 -25.62
N LEU A 5 -41.59 12.62 -24.65
CA LEU A 5 -40.38 12.71 -23.87
C LEU A 5 -39.20 12.13 -24.68
N ARG A 6 -38.39 12.98 -25.30
CA ARG A 6 -37.14 12.54 -25.93
C ARG A 6 -36.04 12.45 -24.88
N VAL A 7 -35.50 11.25 -24.71
CA VAL A 7 -34.36 11.00 -23.83
C VAL A 7 -33.13 10.76 -24.70
N GLU A 8 -32.13 11.62 -24.55
CA GLU A 8 -30.86 11.51 -25.27
C GLU A 8 -29.88 10.68 -24.45
N PHE A 9 -29.57 9.48 -24.92
CA PHE A 9 -28.60 8.59 -24.27
C PHE A 9 -27.26 8.67 -24.99
N LYS A 10 -26.22 9.07 -24.26
CA LYS A 10 -24.85 9.05 -24.76
C LYS A 10 -24.30 7.61 -24.73
N MET A 11 -24.39 6.93 -25.87
CA MET A 11 -23.85 5.59 -26.02
C MET A 11 -22.30 5.64 -26.11
N VAL A 12 -21.61 5.06 -25.13
CA VAL A 12 -20.16 4.84 -25.21
C VAL A 12 -19.93 3.61 -26.08
N VAL A 13 -19.56 3.83 -27.34
CA VAL A 13 -19.23 2.75 -28.28
C VAL A 13 -17.97 2.03 -27.79
N ALA A 14 -18.15 0.84 -27.24
CA ALA A 14 -17.07 -0.10 -26.90
C ALA A 14 -16.45 -0.65 -28.19
N GLY A 15 -15.62 0.16 -28.86
CA GLY A 15 -15.01 -0.23 -30.14
C GLY A 15 -13.73 0.50 -30.51
N ARG A 16 -13.42 1.64 -29.89
CA ARG A 16 -12.09 2.25 -30.08
C ARG A 16 -11.11 1.65 -29.09
N ARG A 17 -10.29 0.72 -29.56
CA ARG A 17 -9.03 0.40 -28.90
C ARG A 17 -8.27 1.72 -28.74
N PRO A 18 -7.99 2.18 -27.50
CA PRO A 18 -7.22 3.41 -27.32
C PRO A 18 -5.90 3.24 -28.08
N ALA A 19 -5.49 4.31 -28.78
CA ALA A 19 -4.21 4.34 -29.48
C ALA A 19 -3.11 3.87 -28.51
N PRO A 20 -2.15 3.04 -28.95
CA PRO A 20 -1.10 2.56 -28.07
C PRO A 20 -0.40 3.77 -27.44
N GLN A 21 -0.56 3.92 -26.12
CA GLN A 21 0.15 4.97 -25.39
C GLN A 21 1.64 4.78 -25.63
N PRO A 22 2.42 5.87 -25.83
CA PRO A 22 3.86 5.78 -25.91
C PRO A 22 4.37 4.95 -24.73
N LYS A 23 5.11 3.86 -25.01
CA LYS A 23 5.68 3.02 -23.95
C LYS A 23 6.48 3.94 -23.04
N ALA A 24 6.00 4.11 -21.80
CA ALA A 24 6.69 4.93 -20.81
C ALA A 24 8.15 4.49 -20.74
N ASP A 25 9.03 5.48 -20.75
CA ASP A 25 10.48 5.30 -20.74
C ASP A 25 10.86 4.29 -19.62
N PRO A 26 11.63 3.22 -19.90
CA PRO A 26 11.94 2.17 -18.92
C PRO A 26 12.44 2.68 -17.57
N THR A 27 13.13 3.82 -17.56
CA THR A 27 13.60 4.52 -16.36
C THR A 27 12.42 5.00 -15.49
N THR A 28 11.47 5.73 -16.08
CA THR A 28 10.27 6.24 -15.39
C THR A 28 9.39 5.12 -14.84
N ARG A 29 9.27 4.00 -15.58
CA ARG A 29 8.51 2.82 -15.14
C ARG A 29 9.16 2.15 -13.92
N THR A 30 10.48 2.13 -13.87
CA THR A 30 11.24 1.54 -12.77
C THR A 30 11.10 2.36 -11.50
N GLU A 31 11.20 3.69 -11.60
CA GLU A 31 11.05 4.58 -10.45
C GLU A 31 9.62 4.54 -9.90
N ARG A 32 8.60 4.59 -10.75
CA ARG A 32 7.20 4.43 -10.30
C ARG A 32 6.99 3.13 -9.53
N ARG A 33 7.56 2.00 -10.01
CA ARG A 33 7.51 0.72 -9.31
C ARG A 33 8.26 0.73 -7.97
N ARG A 34 9.32 1.54 -7.84
CA ARG A 34 10.03 1.71 -6.57
C ARG A 34 9.15 2.49 -5.58
N GLN A 35 8.55 3.59 -6.02
CA GLN A 35 7.62 4.40 -5.21
C GLN A 35 6.39 3.60 -4.78
N ASP A 36 5.80 2.82 -5.68
CA ASP A 36 4.66 1.95 -5.36
C ASP A 36 5.02 0.92 -4.29
N ARG A 37 6.22 0.33 -4.37
CA ARG A 37 6.72 -0.61 -3.35
C ARG A 37 6.94 0.08 -2.01
N ALA A 38 7.54 1.28 -2.00
CA ALA A 38 7.72 2.07 -0.79
C ALA A 38 6.39 2.43 -0.13
N ALA A 39 5.42 2.92 -0.91
CA ALA A 39 4.09 3.25 -0.41
C ALA A 39 3.35 2.02 0.15
N ARG A 40 3.50 0.84 -0.47
CA ARG A 40 2.95 -0.42 0.08
C ARG A 40 3.61 -0.81 1.39
N ARG A 41 4.93 -0.68 1.51
CA ARG A 41 5.67 -0.94 2.76
C ARG A 41 5.19 0.01 3.87
N ALA A 42 5.10 1.30 3.59
CA ALA A 42 4.63 2.30 4.56
C ALA A 42 3.21 1.99 5.08
N ARG A 43 2.28 1.65 4.18
CA ARG A 43 0.91 1.25 4.58
C ARG A 43 0.91 -0.02 5.43
N ASN A 44 1.68 -1.04 5.06
CA ASN A 44 1.76 -2.27 5.84
C ASN A 44 2.38 -2.03 7.21
N LEU A 45 3.37 -1.14 7.31
CA LEU A 45 4.00 -0.77 8.56
C LEU A 45 3.01 -0.05 9.48
N ALA A 46 2.27 0.94 8.96
CA ALA A 46 1.22 1.61 9.71
C ALA A 46 0.15 0.62 10.21
N LEU A 47 -0.25 -0.33 9.37
CA LEU A 47 -1.19 -1.39 9.76
C LEU A 47 -0.61 -2.29 10.85
N ALA A 48 0.66 -2.64 10.77
CA ALA A 48 1.33 -3.45 11.79
C ALA A 48 1.34 -2.76 13.16
N TYR A 49 1.67 -1.45 13.21
CA TYR A 49 1.59 -0.65 14.43
C TYR A 49 0.18 -0.58 15.00
N TYR A 50 -0.83 -0.43 14.14
CA TYR A 50 -2.22 -0.39 14.59
C TYR A 50 -2.67 -1.72 15.21
N ILE A 51 -2.30 -2.85 14.59
CA ILE A 51 -2.58 -4.20 15.11
C ILE A 51 -1.87 -4.42 16.45
N ASP A 52 -0.58 -4.08 16.54
CA ASP A 52 0.19 -4.20 17.79
C ASP A 52 -0.45 -3.36 18.90
N LYS A 53 -0.89 -2.13 18.59
CA LYS A 53 -1.60 -1.27 19.55
C LYS A 53 -2.91 -1.90 20.04
N LEU A 54 -3.73 -2.45 19.15
CA LEU A 54 -5.00 -3.09 19.50
C LEU A 54 -4.80 -4.30 20.42
N VAL A 55 -3.77 -5.10 20.17
CA VAL A 55 -3.46 -6.25 21.01
C VAL A 55 -2.93 -5.79 22.37
N ARG A 56 -2.06 -4.78 22.41
CA ARG A 56 -1.53 -4.22 23.66
C ARG A 56 -2.58 -3.50 24.50
N SER A 57 -3.57 -2.84 23.87
CA SER A 57 -4.67 -2.21 24.59
C SER A 57 -5.71 -3.20 25.12
N GLY A 58 -5.64 -4.47 24.68
CA GLY A 58 -6.62 -5.50 25.03
C GLY A 58 -7.93 -5.39 24.25
N GLU A 59 -8.06 -4.45 23.29
CA GLU A 59 -9.22 -4.35 22.40
C GLU A 59 -9.37 -5.61 21.53
N VAL A 60 -8.25 -6.26 21.21
CA VAL A 60 -8.24 -7.55 20.52
C VAL A 60 -7.36 -8.54 21.28
N ALA A 61 -7.88 -9.74 21.54
CA ALA A 61 -7.22 -10.73 22.39
C ALA A 61 -5.85 -11.20 21.84
N ASP A 62 -5.75 -11.47 20.54
CA ASP A 62 -4.52 -11.94 19.90
C ASP A 62 -4.54 -11.74 18.37
N LEU A 63 -3.43 -12.06 17.72
CA LEU A 63 -3.33 -12.00 16.25
C LEU A 63 -4.28 -12.95 15.52
N ALA A 64 -4.75 -14.02 16.18
CA ALA A 64 -5.73 -14.93 15.59
C ALA A 64 -7.13 -14.31 15.58
N ALA A 65 -7.49 -13.53 16.60
CA ALA A 65 -8.70 -12.74 16.67
C ALA A 65 -8.69 -11.65 15.59
N VAL A 66 -7.55 -10.96 15.39
CA VAL A 66 -7.39 -10.01 14.27
C VAL A 66 -7.63 -10.70 12.92
N ALA A 67 -7.05 -11.88 12.71
CA ALA A 67 -7.23 -12.64 11.48
C ALA A 67 -8.71 -12.96 11.20
N ARG A 68 -9.45 -13.38 12.23
CA ARG A 68 -10.89 -13.64 12.15
C ARG A 68 -11.69 -12.37 11.87
N LEU A 69 -11.41 -11.27 12.58
CA LEU A 69 -12.09 -9.98 12.41
C LEU A 69 -11.93 -9.43 10.99
N CYS A 70 -10.74 -9.58 10.39
CA CYS A 70 -10.44 -9.08 9.06
C CYS A 70 -10.74 -10.10 7.93
N GLY A 71 -11.16 -11.32 8.25
CA GLY A 71 -11.41 -12.37 7.25
C GLY A 71 -10.17 -12.82 6.49
N VAL A 72 -8.99 -12.77 7.11
CA VAL A 72 -7.70 -13.13 6.50
C VAL A 72 -7.04 -14.30 7.22
N SER A 73 -6.07 -14.94 6.58
CA SER A 73 -5.29 -16.01 7.22
C SER A 73 -4.39 -15.47 8.33
N ARG A 74 -4.13 -16.30 9.35
CA ARG A 74 -3.20 -15.98 10.45
C ARG A 74 -1.79 -15.68 9.93
N ALA A 75 -1.35 -16.39 8.89
CA ALA A 75 -0.07 -16.16 8.22
C ALA A 75 0.03 -14.76 7.61
N ARG A 76 -1.07 -14.23 7.05
CA ARG A 76 -1.10 -12.86 6.51
C ARG A 76 -0.90 -11.83 7.60
N VAL A 77 -1.59 -11.98 8.73
CA VAL A 77 -1.44 -11.07 9.89
C VAL A 77 -0.03 -11.15 10.46
N SER A 78 0.49 -12.36 10.68
CA SER A 78 1.86 -12.56 11.16
C SER A 78 2.90 -11.91 10.25
N LYS A 79 2.75 -12.03 8.92
CA LYS A 79 3.65 -11.40 7.95
C LYS A 79 3.59 -9.87 7.95
N ILE A 80 2.45 -9.29 8.31
CA ILE A 80 2.32 -7.84 8.46
C ILE A 80 3.02 -7.41 9.75
N VAL A 81 2.77 -8.09 10.86
CA VAL A 81 3.36 -7.75 12.17
C VAL A 81 4.88 -7.93 12.18
N SER A 82 5.42 -8.95 11.50
CA SER A 82 6.87 -9.16 11.37
C SER A 82 7.61 -8.02 10.67
N LEU A 83 6.89 -7.07 10.04
CA LEU A 83 7.50 -5.87 9.47
C LEU A 83 8.00 -4.90 10.54
N LEU A 84 7.47 -4.96 11.77
CA LEU A 84 7.94 -4.13 12.88
C LEU A 84 9.39 -4.47 13.26
N ASP A 85 9.71 -5.76 13.32
CA ASP A 85 11.07 -6.24 13.61
C ASP A 85 12.06 -5.82 12.51
N ALA A 86 11.63 -5.89 11.24
CA ALA A 86 12.45 -5.50 10.10
C ALA A 86 12.65 -3.98 10.00
N ALA A 87 11.65 -3.17 10.37
CA ALA A 87 11.72 -1.72 10.30
C ALA A 87 12.68 -1.12 11.34
N GLY A 88 12.78 -1.73 12.52
CA GLY A 88 13.77 -1.33 13.53
C GLY A 88 15.21 -1.45 13.01
N ALA A 89 15.50 -2.52 12.25
CA ALA A 89 16.80 -2.72 11.62
C ALA A 89 17.07 -1.73 10.48
N GLU A 90 16.07 -1.43 9.64
CA GLU A 90 16.23 -0.53 8.49
C GLU A 90 16.43 0.94 8.94
N LEU A 91 15.73 1.40 9.99
CA LEU A 91 15.95 2.73 10.60
C LEU A 91 17.33 2.86 11.25
N ASP A 92 17.83 1.81 11.92
CA ASP A 92 19.19 1.83 12.50
C ASP A 92 20.27 1.94 11.42
N THR A 93 20.08 1.25 10.28
CA THR A 93 21.00 1.39 9.14
C THR A 93 20.95 2.77 8.49
N ALA A 94 19.76 3.36 8.32
CA ALA A 94 19.60 4.71 7.77
C ALA A 94 20.23 5.78 8.67
N THR A 95 20.07 5.64 10.00
CA THR A 95 20.66 6.55 10.99
C THR A 95 22.19 6.43 10.99
N LYS A 96 22.75 5.22 10.94
CA LYS A 96 24.21 4.99 10.81
C LYS A 96 24.80 5.52 9.52
N SER A 97 24.10 5.42 8.39
CA SER A 97 24.57 6.00 7.12
C SER A 97 24.57 7.53 7.14
N HIS A 98 23.60 8.16 7.80
CA HIS A 98 23.54 9.61 7.93
C HIS A 98 24.67 10.15 8.82
N LEU A 99 25.09 9.39 9.85
CA LEU A 99 26.20 9.77 10.73
C LEU A 99 27.57 9.71 10.05
N LYS A 100 27.76 8.81 9.07
CA LYS A 100 29.01 8.68 8.32
C LYS A 100 29.28 9.86 7.38
N ILE A 101 28.24 10.51 6.86
CA ILE A 101 28.37 11.65 5.94
C ILE A 101 28.85 12.90 6.71
N SER A 102 28.46 13.05 7.97
CA SER A 102 28.85 14.18 8.83
C SER A 102 30.28 14.13 9.41
N HIS A 103 31.00 13.01 9.28
CA HIS A 103 32.40 12.87 9.74
C HIS A 103 33.43 12.98 8.60
N LEU A 104 32.99 13.29 7.37
CA LEU A 104 33.82 13.39 6.17
C LEU A 104 33.87 14.82 5.59
N SER A 105 33.47 15.83 6.36
CA SER A 105 33.68 17.26 6.06
C SER A 105 34.64 17.89 7.03
#